data_AF-A0ABD3ILX6-F1
#
_entry.id   AF-A0ABD3ILX6-F1
#
_cell.length_a   1.000
_cell.length_b   1.000
_cell.length_c   1.000
_cell.angle_alpha   90.00
_cell.angle_beta   90.00
_cell.angle_gamma   90.00
#
_symmetry.space_group_name_H-M   'P 1'
#
loop_
_entity.id
_entity.type
_entity.pdbx_description
1 polymer ?
#
loop_
_entity_poly.entity_id
_entity_poly.type
_entity_poly.pdbx_seq_one_letter_code
_entity_poly.pdbx_strand_id
1 'polypeptide(L)'
;MALITDEMKTKAKVYHGNEICREKLNLLLAEIGLVTASQEIEEYGYDKGVGLVWLKHCKKAEQKVADNVVVSYDTVVSAYVEPHQIRKLRGVKAKEFLNV
;
A
#
# COMPACT_ATOMS: atom_id res chain seq x y z
N MET A 1 -17.68 -6.66 2.12
CA MET A 1 -17.51 -5.34 2.79
C MET A 1 -16.49 -4.56 2.00
N ALA A 2 -16.91 -3.51 1.29
CA ALA A 2 -15.99 -2.68 0.50
C ALA A 2 -15.16 -1.80 1.45
N LEU A 3 -13.86 -2.09 1.53
CA LEU A 3 -12.89 -1.30 2.33
C LEU A 3 -12.62 0.09 1.73
N ILE A 4 -13.06 0.32 0.49
CA ILE A 4 -12.97 1.60 -0.22
C ILE A 4 -14.39 2.06 -0.54
N THR A 5 -14.85 3.13 0.10
CA THR A 5 -16.17 3.72 -0.12
C THR A 5 -16.20 4.49 -1.43
N ASP A 6 -17.35 4.57 -2.10
CA ASP A 6 -17.51 5.28 -3.37
C ASP A 6 -17.10 6.76 -3.24
N GLU A 7 -17.45 7.40 -2.13
CA GLU A 7 -17.05 8.79 -1.80
C GLU A 7 -15.53 8.99 -1.75
N MET A 8 -14.78 7.97 -1.31
CA MET A 8 -13.31 8.03 -1.30
C MET A 8 -12.80 8.01 -2.74
N LYS A 9 -13.40 7.20 -3.62
CA LYS A 9 -13.04 7.16 -5.05
C LYS A 9 -13.43 8.42 -5.81
N THR A 10 -14.47 9.15 -5.37
CA THR A 10 -14.89 10.40 -6.03
C THR A 10 -13.89 11.55 -5.81
N LYS A 11 -13.26 11.59 -4.62
CA LYS A 11 -12.27 12.63 -4.26
C LYS A 11 -10.84 12.21 -4.56
N ALA A 12 -10.58 10.90 -4.53
CA ALA A 12 -9.28 10.35 -4.86
C ALA A 12 -9.08 10.15 -6.35
N LYS A 13 -7.83 10.26 -6.78
CA LYS A 13 -7.41 9.81 -8.10
C LYS A 13 -7.18 8.31 -8.05
N VAL A 14 -8.09 7.56 -8.66
CA VAL A 14 -7.96 6.12 -8.87
C VAL A 14 -7.35 5.89 -10.25
N TYR A 15 -6.26 5.14 -10.26
CA TYR A 15 -5.57 4.69 -11.45
C TYR A 15 -5.82 3.19 -11.61
N HIS A 16 -6.15 2.80 -12.84
CA HIS A 16 -6.33 1.41 -13.24
C HIS A 16 -5.29 1.10 -14.31
N GLY A 17 -4.50 0.05 -14.11
CA GLY A 17 -3.43 -0.33 -15.02
C GLY A 17 -2.16 -0.69 -14.26
N ASN A 18 -1.75 -1.95 -14.35
CA ASN A 18 -0.65 -2.52 -13.57
C ASN A 18 0.64 -1.69 -13.70
N GLU A 19 1.00 -1.28 -14.91
CA GLU A 19 2.21 -0.49 -15.18
C GLU A 19 2.17 0.91 -14.53
N ILE A 20 1.10 1.66 -14.76
CA ILE A 20 0.94 3.03 -14.23
C ILE A 20 0.83 3.01 -12.70
N CYS A 21 0.06 2.05 -12.16
CA CYS A 21 -0.08 1.86 -10.72
C CYS A 21 1.26 1.53 -10.07
N ARG A 22 2.05 0.65 -10.69
CA ARG A 22 3.35 0.25 -10.18
C ARG A 22 4.35 1.39 -10.22
N GLU A 23 4.39 2.17 -11.30
CA GLU A 23 5.29 3.33 -11.41
C GLU A 23 4.97 4.40 -10.36
N LYS A 24 3.69 4.78 -10.24
CA LYS A 24 3.23 5.76 -9.24
C LYS A 24 3.46 5.29 -7.81
N LEU A 25 3.14 4.01 -7.55
CA LEU A 25 3.38 3.43 -6.24
C LEU A 25 4.88 3.40 -5.91
N ASN A 26 5.74 3.02 -6.85
CA ASN A 26 7.17 2.92 -6.62
C ASN A 26 7.77 4.30 -6.29
N LEU A 27 7.34 5.35 -7.01
CA LEU A 27 7.73 6.72 -6.71
C LEU A 27 7.31 7.14 -5.30
N LEU A 28 6.05 6.88 -4.93
CA LEU A 28 5.53 7.21 -3.61
C LEU A 28 6.24 6.41 -2.51
N LEU A 29 6.39 5.10 -2.69
CA LEU A 29 7.08 4.19 -1.77
C LEU A 29 8.55 4.61 -1.55
N ALA A 30 9.23 5.07 -2.60
CA ALA A 30 10.57 5.63 -2.51
C ALA A 30 10.60 6.89 -1.63
N GLU A 31 9.59 7.76 -1.69
CA GLU A 31 9.48 8.93 -0.82
C GLU A 31 9.25 8.56 0.66
N ILE A 32 8.49 7.49 0.94
CA ILE A 32 8.26 6.99 2.31
C ILE A 32 9.31 5.96 2.78
N GLY A 33 10.30 5.63 1.96
CA GLY A 33 11.39 4.71 2.32
C GLY A 33 10.98 3.24 2.46
N LEU A 34 9.90 2.82 1.81
CA LEU A 34 9.35 1.48 1.92
C LEU A 34 9.69 0.68 0.66
N VAL A 35 10.37 -0.46 0.80
CA VAL A 35 10.85 -1.25 -0.34
C VAL A 35 9.66 -1.93 -1.03
N THR A 36 9.56 -1.78 -2.35
CA THR A 36 8.40 -2.25 -3.12
C THR A 36 8.26 -3.77 -3.06
N ALA A 37 7.01 -4.22 -3.16
CA ALA A 37 6.69 -5.61 -3.37
C ALA A 37 6.42 -5.82 -4.86
N SER A 38 7.05 -6.82 -5.47
CA SER A 38 6.82 -7.24 -6.86
C SER A 38 5.44 -7.88 -7.01
N GLN A 39 4.38 -7.11 -6.77
CA GLN A 39 3.02 -7.60 -6.73
C GLN A 39 2.19 -6.99 -7.86
N GLU A 40 1.28 -7.81 -8.39
CA GLU A 40 0.28 -7.37 -9.37
C GLU A 40 -0.76 -6.46 -8.68
N ILE A 41 -0.63 -5.16 -8.92
CA ILE A 41 -1.55 -4.13 -8.43
C ILE A 41 -2.64 -3.95 -9.49
N GLU A 42 -3.88 -4.21 -9.09
CA GLU A 42 -5.04 -4.01 -9.95
C GLU A 42 -5.54 -2.56 -9.91
N GLU A 43 -5.51 -1.95 -8.73
CA GLU A 43 -6.06 -0.64 -8.47
C GLU A 43 -5.13 0.13 -7.53
N TYR A 44 -4.77 1.36 -7.92
CA TYR A 44 -4.07 2.31 -7.08
C TYR A 44 -4.96 3.53 -6.87
N GLY A 45 -5.24 3.91 -5.63
CA GLY A 45 -5.99 5.10 -5.30
C GLY A 45 -5.19 6.05 -4.43
N TYR A 46 -5.23 7.34 -4.76
CA TYR A 46 -4.59 8.38 -3.97
C TYR A 46 -5.50 9.60 -3.82
N ASP A 47 -5.88 9.86 -2.58
CA ASP A 47 -6.60 11.05 -2.16
C ASP A 47 -5.61 12.13 -1.72
N LYS A 48 -5.44 13.15 -2.57
CA LYS A 48 -4.60 14.31 -2.25
C LYS A 48 -5.26 15.23 -1.20
N GLY A 49 -6.56 15.10 -0.95
CA GLY A 49 -7.28 15.94 0.01
C GLY A 49 -6.92 15.61 1.45
N VAL A 50 -6.90 14.33 1.81
CA VAL A 50 -6.54 13.84 3.16
C VAL A 50 -5.21 13.08 3.21
N GLY A 51 -4.51 12.96 2.08
CA GLY A 51 -3.25 12.21 1.98
C GLY A 51 -3.44 10.68 2.05
N LEU A 52 -4.65 10.18 1.80
CA LEU A 52 -4.91 8.75 1.87
C LEU A 52 -4.46 8.05 0.59
N VAL A 53 -3.62 7.03 0.73
CA VAL A 53 -3.25 6.11 -0.36
C VAL A 53 -3.82 4.72 -0.09
N TRP A 54 -4.28 4.04 -1.14
CA TRP A 54 -4.63 2.63 -1.07
C TRP A 54 -4.26 1.88 -2.35
N LEU A 55 -4.08 0.58 -2.18
CA LEU A 55 -3.56 -0.34 -3.17
C LEU A 55 -4.39 -1.61 -3.09
N LYS A 56 -4.85 -2.09 -4.23
CA LYS A 56 -5.52 -3.37 -4.35
C LYS A 56 -4.61 -4.34 -5.08
N HIS A 57 -4.23 -5.40 -4.40
CA HIS A 57 -3.47 -6.49 -4.93
C HIS A 57 -4.42 -7.58 -5.41
N CYS A 58 -4.04 -8.24 -6.51
CA CYS A 58 -4.79 -9.40 -7.00
C CYS A 58 -4.79 -10.55 -5.96
N LYS A 59 -3.69 -10.71 -5.22
CA LYS A 59 -3.51 -11.77 -4.20
C LYS A 59 -2.75 -11.25 -2.99
N LYS A 60 -3.03 -11.87 -1.83
CA LYS A 60 -2.21 -11.69 -0.63
C LYS A 60 -0.81 -12.22 -0.91
N ALA A 61 0.23 -11.51 -0.48
CA ALA A 61 1.59 -12.00 -0.58
C ALA A 61 2.36 -11.67 0.69
N GLU A 62 3.36 -12.49 0.98
CA GLU A 62 4.25 -12.30 2.11
C GLU A 62 5.66 -12.09 1.56
N GLN A 63 6.27 -10.96 1.91
CA GLN A 63 7.61 -10.59 1.47
C GLN A 63 8.55 -10.53 2.67
N LYS A 64 9.66 -11.25 2.59
CA LYS A 64 10.73 -11.16 3.58
C LYS A 64 11.56 -9.90 3.27
N VAL A 65 11.48 -8.89 4.14
CA VAL A 65 12.15 -7.58 3.93
C VAL A 65 13.53 -7.57 4.58
N ALA A 66 13.70 -8.33 5.66
CA ALA A 66 14.98 -8.58 6.30
C ALA A 66 15.05 -10.03 6.79
N ASP A 67 16.23 -10.50 7.19
CA ASP A 67 16.42 -11.90 7.56
C ASP A 67 15.49 -12.37 8.71
N ASN A 68 15.06 -11.42 9.54
CA ASN A 68 14.16 -11.66 10.66
C ASN A 68 12.81 -10.96 10.54
N VAL A 69 12.53 -10.28 9.42
CA VAL A 69 11.31 -9.47 9.24
C VAL A 69 10.54 -9.92 8.00
N VAL A 70 9.36 -10.49 8.23
CA VAL A 70 8.42 -10.88 7.18
C VAL A 70 7.25 -9.91 7.18
N VAL A 71 6.93 -9.33 6.03
CA VAL A 71 5.82 -8.41 5.85
C VAL A 71 4.74 -9.09 5.00
N SER A 72 3.60 -9.37 5.60
CA SER A 72 2.42 -9.93 4.93
C SER A 72 1.52 -8.79 4.46
N TYR A 73 1.27 -8.73 3.15
CA TYR A 73 0.35 -7.80 2.51
C TYR A 73 -0.99 -8.48 2.20
N ASP A 74 -2.09 -7.83 2.56
CA ASP A 74 -3.45 -8.27 2.27
C ASP A 74 -3.87 -7.84 0.86
N THR A 75 -5.06 -8.26 0.39
CA THR A 75 -5.53 -7.91 -0.96
C THR A 75 -5.87 -6.42 -1.09
N VAL A 76 -6.12 -5.73 0.02
CA VAL A 76 -6.31 -4.28 0.06
C VAL A 76 -5.40 -3.70 1.13
N VAL A 77 -4.48 -2.86 0.71
CA VAL A 77 -3.57 -2.10 1.57
C VAL A 77 -4.01 -0.64 1.54
N SER A 78 -4.09 0.02 2.69
CA SER A 78 -4.39 1.46 2.75
C SER A 78 -3.64 2.14 3.86
N ALA A 79 -3.23 3.39 3.65
CA ALA A 79 -2.45 4.17 4.60
C ALA A 79 -2.73 5.66 4.42
N TYR A 80 -2.67 6.42 5.51
CA TYR A 80 -2.73 7.87 5.46
C TYR A 80 -1.30 8.40 5.49
N VAL A 81 -0.90 9.11 4.45
CA VAL A 81 0.42 9.71 4.32
C VAL A 81 0.28 11.21 4.60
N GLU A 82 0.85 11.62 5.71
CA GLU A 82 1.03 13.02 6.10
C GLU A 82 2.49 13.41 5.85
N PRO A 83 2.80 14.71 5.68
CA PRO A 83 4.19 15.15 5.54
C PRO A 83 5.02 14.67 6.75
N HIS A 84 5.94 13.74 6.51
CA HIS A 84 6.82 13.04 7.47
C HIS A 84 6.18 11.92 8.33
N GLN A 85 4.91 11.55 8.14
CA GLN A 85 4.30 10.50 8.96
C GLN A 85 3.30 9.65 8.19
N ILE A 86 3.36 8.33 8.39
CA ILE A 86 2.32 7.40 7.92
C ILE A 86 1.43 7.03 9.10
N ARG A 87 0.12 7.16 8.94
CA ARG A 87 -0.90 6.78 9.93
C ARG A 87 -1.86 5.73 9.38
N LYS A 88 -2.44 4.95 10.30
CA LYS A 88 -3.49 3.96 10.01
C LYS A 88 -3.14 3.05 8.81
N LEU A 89 -1.90 2.55 8.77
CA LEU A 89 -1.50 1.52 7.82
C LEU A 89 -2.37 0.26 8.06
N ARG A 90 -3.12 -0.14 7.04
CA ARG A 90 -4.02 -1.29 7.00
C ARG A 90 -3.61 -2.19 5.85
N GLY A 91 -3.82 -3.49 6.03
CA GLY A 91 -3.47 -4.48 5.02
C GLY A 91 -1.97 -4.79 4.94
N VAL A 92 -1.14 -4.18 5.79
CA VAL A 92 0.27 -4.56 5.97
C VAL A 92 0.44 -5.10 7.37
N LYS A 93 1.01 -6.30 7.48
CA LYS A 93 1.32 -6.94 8.76
C LYS A 93 2.80 -7.32 8.76
N ALA A 94 3.60 -6.55 9.49
CA ALA A 94 4.98 -6.93 9.77
C ALA A 94 4.99 -7.95 10.92
N LYS A 95 5.66 -9.08 10.70
CA LYS A 95 6.08 -10.03 11.73
C LYS A 95 7.60 -9.98 11.79
N GLU A 96 8.10 -9.39 12.88
CA GLU A 96 9.48 -9.59 13.29
C GLU A 96 9.54 -10.91 14.05
N PHE A 97 10.36 -11.83 13.56
CA PHE A 97 10.80 -12.95 14.35
C PHE A 97 11.91 -12.43 15.26
N LEU A 98 11.87 -12.71 16.55
CA LEU A 98 13.04 -12.59 17.43
C LEU A 98 13.46 -14.03 17.68
N ASN A 99 14.54 -14.50 17.06
CA ASN A 99 15.12 -15.78 17.43
C ASN A 99 15.99 -15.54 18.67
N VAL A 100 15.41 -15.72 19.85
CA VAL A 100 16.12 -15.83 21.13
C VAL A 100 16.66 -17.25 21.30
#